data_AF-A0A8S9GQC6-F1
#
_entry.id   AF-A0A8S9GQC6-F1
#
_cell.length_a   1.000
_cell.length_b   1.000
_cell.length_c   1.000
_cell.angle_alpha   90.00
_cell.angle_beta   90.00
_cell.angle_gamma   90.00
#
_symmetry.space_group_name_H-M   'P 1'
#
loop_
_entity.id
_entity.type
_entity.pdbx_description
1 polymer ?
#
loop_
_entity_poly.entity_id
_entity_poly.type
_entity_poly.pdbx_seq_one_letter_code
_entity_poly.pdbx_strand_id
1 'polypeptide(L)' 'MQRFVIPTKYLQYPEFKVLMEEVADEFGYEHEGGIHIPCEESVFEEILIRYMSCAKKK' A
#
# COMPACT_ATOMS: atom_id res chain seq x y z
N MET A 1 11.46 -8.17 -3.26
CA MET A 1 10.22 -8.99 -3.45
C MET A 1 9.75 -9.50 -2.09
N GLN A 2 9.36 -8.59 -1.21
CA GLN A 2 8.77 -8.90 0.08
C GLN A 2 7.24 -8.91 -0.01
N ARG A 3 6.59 -9.85 0.68
CA ARG A 3 5.13 -9.90 0.76
C ARG A 3 4.67 -9.24 2.05
N PHE A 4 3.83 -8.22 1.93
CA PHE A 4 3.21 -7.54 3.05
C PHE A 4 1.74 -7.95 3.14
N VAL A 5 1.30 -8.38 4.32
CA VAL A 5 -0.11 -8.67 4.60
C VAL A 5 -0.62 -7.56 5.49
N ILE A 6 -1.56 -6.76 4.97
CA ILE A 6 -2.08 -5.59 5.64
C ILE A 6 -3.60 -5.65 5.74
N PRO A 7 -4.20 -5.16 6.83
CA PRO A 7 -5.64 -5.00 6.88
C PRO A 7 -6.13 -4.03 5.80
N THR A 8 -7.27 -4.32 5.17
CA THR A 8 -7.83 -3.50 4.07
C THR A 8 -8.15 -2.07 4.49
N LYS A 9 -8.36 -1.80 5.79
CA LYS A 9 -8.55 -0.44 6.33
C LYS A 9 -7.39 0.51 6.03
N TYR A 10 -6.18 -0.01 5.78
CA TYR A 10 -5.02 0.82 5.50
C TYR A 10 -5.11 1.51 4.14
N LEU A 11 -5.87 0.94 3.20
CA LEU A 11 -6.12 1.52 1.88
C LEU A 11 -6.96 2.80 1.95
N GLN A 12 -7.59 3.09 3.09
CA GLN A 12 -8.37 4.32 3.29
C GLN A 12 -7.51 5.49 3.78
N TYR A 13 -6.26 5.25 4.17
CA TYR A 13 -5.37 6.31 4.63
C TYR A 13 -4.87 7.16 3.46
N PRO A 14 -4.64 8.46 3.67
CA PRO A 14 -4.30 9.37 2.58
C PRO A 14 -3.03 8.95 1.84
N GLU A 15 -1.99 8.48 2.53
CA GLU A 15 -0.73 8.04 1.89
C GLU A 15 -0.96 6.84 0.97
N PHE A 16 -1.72 5.84 1.41
CA PHE A 16 -2.08 4.69 0.57
C PHE A 16 -2.98 5.10 -0.58
N LYS A 17 -3.89 6.05 -0.35
CA LYS A 17 -4.80 6.54 -1.37
C LYS A 17 -4.04 7.26 -2.49
N VAL A 18 -3.12 8.16 -2.14
CA VAL A 18 -2.26 8.84 -3.12
C VAL A 18 -1.48 7.83 -3.94
N LEU A 19 -0.87 6.84 -3.28
CA LEU A 19 -0.12 5.77 -3.95
C LEU A 19 -0.98 5.01 -4.97
N MET A 20 -2.23 4.70 -4.61
CA MET A 20 -3.18 3.98 -5.47
C MET A 20 -3.76 4.87 -6.57
N GLU A 21 -3.90 6.18 -6.33
CA GLU A 21 -4.27 7.15 -7.35
C GLU A 21 -3.19 7.29 -8.41
N GLU A 22 -1.90 7.34 -8.04
CA GLU A 22 -0.79 7.35 -9.00
C GLU A 22 -0.77 6.06 -9.85
N VAL A 23 -0.98 4.90 -9.22
CA VAL A 23 -1.09 3.62 -9.94
C VAL A 23 -2.26 3.66 -10.92
N ALA A 24 -3.41 4.17 -10.50
CA ALA A 24 -4.59 4.24 -11.34
C ALA A 24 -4.45 5.25 -12.49
N ASP A 25 -3.73 6.35 -12.28
CA ASP A 25 -3.43 7.33 -13.34
C ASP A 25 -2.48 6.74 -14.39
N GLU A 26 -1.46 6.00 -13.94
CA GLU A 26 -0.43 5.44 -14.83
C GLU A 26 -0.88 4.14 -15.53
N PHE A 27 -1.61 3.25 -14.83
CA PHE A 27 -1.99 1.92 -15.33
C PHE A 27 -3.50 1.76 -15.58
N GLY A 28 -4.32 2.72 -15.17
CA GLY A 28 -5.77 2.58 -15.19
C GLY A 28 -6.32 1.67 -14.09
N TYR A 29 -7.63 1.42 -14.12
CA TYR A 29 -8.32 0.55 -13.17
C TYR A 29 -8.51 -0.89 -13.68
N GLU A 30 -8.26 -1.14 -14.97
CA GLU A 30 -8.34 -2.47 -15.57
C GLU A 30 -7.01 -3.20 -15.40
N HIS A 31 -6.96 -4.11 -14.42
CA HIS A 31 -5.83 -5.00 -14.22
C HIS A 31 -6.31 -6.45 -14.04
N GLU A 32 -5.77 -7.37 -14.82
CA GLU A 32 -5.99 -8.80 -14.59
C GLU A 32 -5.09 -9.27 -13.45
N GLY A 33 -5.68 -9.48 -12.26
CA GLY A 33 -4.99 -10.02 -11.09
C GLY A 33 -4.58 -8.95 -10.08
N GLY A 34 -3.40 -9.10 -9.49
CA GLY A 34 -2.91 -8.23 -8.42
C GLY A 34 -2.49 -6.85 -8.91
N ILE A 35 -2.67 -5.84 -8.06
CA ILE A 35 -2.23 -4.47 -8.35
C ILE A 35 -0.71 -4.39 -8.13
N HIS A 36 0.01 -3.92 -9.15
CA HIS A 36 1.42 -3.60 -9.05
C HIS A 36 1.57 -2.15 -8.60
N ILE A 37 2.15 -1.96 -7.43
CA ILE A 37 2.37 -0.64 -6.85
C ILE A 37 3.82 -0.24 -7.15
N PRO A 38 4.08 0.76 -8.01
CA PRO A 38 5.42 1.25 -8.30
C PRO A 38 5.90 2.12 -7.15
N CYS A 39 6.31 1.50 -6.04
CA CYS A 39 6.94 2.19 -4.94
C CYS A 39 8.16 1.42 -4.45
N GLU A 40 9.13 2.12 -3.86
CA GLU A 40 10.28 1.47 -3.26
C GLU A 40 9.85 0.67 -2.02
N GLU A 41 10.41 -0.53 -1.84
CA GLU A 41 10.09 -1.39 -0.69
C GLU A 41 10.29 -0.65 0.65
N SER A 42 11.31 0.22 0.75
CA SER A 42 11.59 1.07 1.93
C SER A 42 10.46 2.06 2.22
N VAL A 43 9.94 2.73 1.18
CA VAL A 43 8.86 3.72 1.31
C VAL A 43 7.58 3.04 1.77
N PHE A 44 7.26 1.88 1.19
CA PHE A 44 6.10 1.10 1.62
C PHE A 44 6.25 0.66 3.07
N GLU A 45 7.44 0.20 3.47
CA GLU A 45 7.72 -0.20 4.85
C GLU A 45 7.56 0.98 5.83
N GLU A 46 8.03 2.18 5.50
CA GLU A 46 7.86 3.35 6.36
C GLU A 46 6.39 3.73 6.56
N ILE A 47 5.59 3.71 5.48
CA ILE A 47 4.14 3.93 5.54
C ILE A 47 3.52 2.87 6.45
N LEU A 48 3.89 1.60 6.26
CA LEU A 48 3.40 0.52 7.09
C LEU A 48 3.80 0.67 8.54
N ILE A 49 5.04 0.99 8.88
CA ILE A 49 5.48 1.20 10.26
C ILE A 49 4.69 2.36 10.88
N ARG A 50 4.49 3.44 10.14
CA ARG A 50 3.72 4.59 10.61
C ARG A 50 2.29 4.23 10.99
N TYR A 51 1.64 3.39 10.19
CA TYR A 51 0.27 2.95 10.43
C TYR A 51 0.13 1.70 11.33
N MET A 52 1.14 0.83 11.34
CA MET A 52 1.19 -0.42 12.11
C MET A 52 1.89 -0.28 13.45
N SER A 53 2.42 0.89 13.82
CA SER A 53 3.13 1.11 15.09
C SER A 53 2.26 0.92 16.36
N CYS A 54 0.96 0.60 16.23
CA CYS A 54 0.13 0.09 17.33
C CYS A 54 -0.21 -1.42 17.25
N ALA A 55 0.34 -2.16 16.28
CA ALA A 55 -0.01 -3.56 16.00
C ALA A 55 0.91 -4.60 16.66
N LYS A 56 1.77 -4.21 17.62
CA LYS A 56 2.34 -5.18 18.58
C LYS A 56 1.45 -5.32 19.81
N LYS A 57 0.23 -5.84 19.65
CA LYS A 57 -0.51 -6.53 20.72
C LYS A 57 -1.52 -7.51 20.13
N LYS A 58 -1.10 -8.76 19.91
CA LYS A 58 -1.72 -9.90 20.58
C LYS A 58 -0.80 -11.10 20.58
#